data_AF-A0A1C8XRW5-F1
#
_entry.id   AF-A0A1C8XRW5-F1
#
_cell.length_a   1.000
_cell.length_b   1.000
_cell.length_c   1.000
_cell.angle_alpha   90.00
_cell.angle_beta   90.00
_cell.angle_gamma   90.00
#
_symmetry.space_group_name_H-M   'P 1'
#
loop_
_entity.id
_entity.type
_entity.pdbx_description
1 polymer ?
#
loop_
_entity_poly.entity_id
_entity_poly.type
_entity_poly.pdbx_seq_one_letter_code
_entity_poly.pdbx_strand_id
1 'polypeptide(L)'
;MLLNIYLISHPIIKLLSRSIITSQINQEKYDYNSKYIGLFLMYEIMRKYIKIKPIYIKQISYTKEIYMLNKNQEYYVITNLLNTYQTIGELQILIPNIKILHIDNNKQLFDINIIKKINTLNKNIHIIIFDNILQKSWIIELIEQLTNENNIYITDIHIACIACYNQLLEKLGQKYPSLNLYTTKII
;
A
#
# COMPACT_ATOMS: atom_id res chain seq x y z
N MET A 1 -8.21 1.09 21.97
CA MET A 1 -8.16 0.68 20.55
C MET A 1 -6.74 0.19 20.28
N LEU A 2 -6.54 -1.09 19.98
CA LEU A 2 -5.20 -1.71 19.89
C LEU A 2 -4.73 -1.85 18.43
N LEU A 3 -4.98 -0.86 17.56
CA LEU A 3 -4.50 -0.86 16.17
C LEU A 3 -3.27 0.07 16.05
N ASN A 4 -2.24 -0.37 15.33
CA ASN A 4 -1.07 0.46 15.06
C ASN A 4 -1.38 1.44 13.91
N ILE A 5 -1.89 2.62 14.27
CA ILE A 5 -2.23 3.68 13.31
C ILE A 5 -1.10 4.71 13.22
N TYR A 6 -0.58 4.90 12.01
CA TYR A 6 0.45 5.89 11.70
C TYR A 6 -0.17 7.03 10.89
N LEU A 7 -0.33 8.18 11.53
CA LEU A 7 -0.83 9.39 10.88
C LEU A 7 0.32 10.16 10.23
N ILE A 8 0.40 10.10 8.89
CA ILE A 8 1.44 10.79 8.13
C ILE A 8 1.10 12.27 8.01
N SER A 9 1.94 13.10 8.61
CA SER A 9 1.64 14.51 8.88
C SER A 9 2.64 15.48 8.23
N HIS A 10 3.30 15.05 7.15
CA HIS A 10 4.25 15.86 6.39
C HIS A 10 3.61 17.20 5.92
N PRO A 11 4.32 18.35 5.97
CA PRO A 11 3.75 19.65 5.61
C PRO A 11 3.10 19.67 4.23
N ILE A 12 3.74 19.04 3.24
CA ILE A 12 3.21 18.94 1.87
C ILE A 12 1.91 18.12 1.85
N ILE A 13 1.87 16.98 2.55
CA ILE A 13 0.66 16.15 2.66
C ILE A 13 -0.48 16.95 3.30
N LYS A 14 -0.21 17.71 4.37
CA LYS A 14 -1.21 18.58 5.02
C LYS A 14 -1.73 19.67 4.08
N LEU A 15 -0.84 20.28 3.29
CA LEU A 15 -1.22 21.30 2.31
C LEU A 15 -2.16 20.71 1.25
N LEU A 16 -1.78 19.55 0.70
CA LEU A 16 -2.53 18.87 -0.35
C LEU A 16 -3.85 18.29 0.18
N SER A 17 -3.88 17.73 1.39
CA SER A 17 -5.05 17.04 1.94
C SER A 17 -6.21 17.99 2.26
N ARG A 18 -5.93 19.28 2.49
CA ARG A 18 -6.96 20.32 2.63
C ARG A 18 -7.87 20.41 1.39
N SER A 19 -7.30 20.18 0.20
CA SER A 19 -8.06 20.21 -1.05
C SER A 19 -9.02 19.03 -1.18
N ILE A 20 -8.65 17.85 -0.67
CA ILE A 20 -9.44 16.61 -0.76
C ILE A 20 -10.76 16.72 0.01
N ILE A 21 -10.77 17.47 1.10
CA ILE A 21 -11.94 17.66 1.96
C ILE A 21 -12.93 18.68 1.35
N THR A 22 -12.43 19.58 0.50
CA THR A 22 -13.17 20.73 -0.04
C THR A 22 -13.57 20.55 -1.50
N SER A 23 -13.08 19.50 -2.18
CA SER A 23 -13.13 19.34 -3.63
C SER A 23 -14.41 18.69 -4.18
N GLN A 24 -15.57 18.87 -3.55
CA GLN A 24 -16.84 18.64 -4.27
C GLN A 24 -16.98 19.57 -5.51
N ILE A 25 -16.07 20.53 -5.69
CA ILE A 25 -16.15 21.61 -6.69
C ILE A 25 -15.21 21.40 -7.90
N ASN A 26 -14.14 20.58 -7.82
CA ASN A 26 -13.23 20.35 -8.97
C ASN A 26 -12.50 18.99 -8.91
N GLN A 27 -12.93 18.04 -9.74
CA GLN A 27 -12.40 16.66 -9.81
C GLN A 27 -10.94 16.59 -10.25
N GLU A 28 -10.50 17.40 -11.22
CA GLU A 28 -9.11 17.34 -11.72
C GLU A 28 -8.10 17.66 -10.62
N LYS A 29 -8.43 18.65 -9.79
CA LYS A 29 -7.59 19.05 -8.64
C LYS A 29 -7.57 17.97 -7.56
N TYR A 30 -8.69 17.29 -7.34
CA TYR A 30 -8.76 16.15 -6.43
C TYR A 30 -7.84 15.02 -6.91
N ASP A 31 -7.97 14.63 -8.17
CA ASP A 31 -7.20 13.56 -8.79
C ASP A 31 -5.70 13.84 -8.70
N TYR A 32 -5.28 15.04 -9.13
CA TYR A 32 -3.87 15.46 -9.06
C TYR A 32 -3.33 15.41 -7.63
N ASN A 33 -4.05 15.96 -6.64
CA ASN A 33 -3.58 15.97 -5.27
C ASN A 33 -3.58 14.57 -4.63
N SER A 34 -4.57 13.74 -4.97
CA SER A 34 -4.64 12.35 -4.51
C SER A 34 -3.45 11.54 -5.00
N LYS A 35 -3.00 11.76 -6.25
CA LYS A 35 -1.80 11.17 -6.84
C LYS A 35 -0.56 11.43 -5.99
N TYR A 36 -0.26 12.71 -5.71
CA TYR A 36 0.94 13.06 -4.93
C TYR A 36 0.85 12.62 -3.48
N ILE A 37 -0.33 12.74 -2.86
CA ILE A 37 -0.49 12.28 -1.48
C ILE A 37 -0.29 10.77 -1.40
N GLY A 38 -0.90 10.00 -2.32
CA GLY A 38 -0.69 8.57 -2.42
C GLY A 38 0.78 8.20 -2.64
N LEU A 39 1.49 8.96 -3.48
CA LEU A 39 2.92 8.77 -3.73
C LEU A 39 3.77 9.00 -2.47
N PHE A 40 3.54 10.10 -1.75
CA PHE A 40 4.26 10.38 -0.50
C PHE A 40 3.93 9.39 0.61
N LEU A 41 2.66 8.98 0.71
CA LEU A 41 2.23 7.93 1.63
C LEU A 41 2.96 6.62 1.34
N MET A 42 3.02 6.21 0.07
CA MET A 42 3.71 5.01 -0.35
C MET A 42 5.21 5.09 -0.09
N TYR A 43 5.82 6.24 -0.37
CA TYR A 43 7.23 6.48 -0.05
C TYR A 43 7.54 6.23 1.44
N GLU A 44 6.75 6.81 2.35
CA GLU A 44 6.97 6.66 3.80
C GLU A 44 6.84 5.20 4.26
N ILE A 45 5.85 4.47 3.72
CA ILE A 45 5.66 3.05 4.04
C ILE A 45 6.84 2.25 3.51
N MET A 46 7.15 2.41 2.23
CA MET A 46 8.17 1.63 1.53
C MET A 46 9.57 1.89 2.07
N ARG A 47 9.87 3.11 2.51
CA ARG A 47 11.14 3.43 3.19
C ARG A 47 11.43 2.51 4.38
N LYS A 48 10.40 2.03 5.09
CA LYS A 48 10.54 1.14 6.25
C LYS A 48 10.69 -0.33 5.87
N TYR A 49 10.04 -0.77 4.79
CA TYR A 49 9.90 -2.20 4.47
C TYR A 49 10.75 -2.67 3.28
N ILE A 50 11.15 -1.75 2.40
CA ILE A 50 12.01 -2.07 1.27
C ILE A 50 13.44 -2.28 1.75
N LYS A 51 13.99 -3.47 1.48
CA LYS A 51 15.41 -3.76 1.72
C LYS A 51 16.18 -3.69 0.41
N ILE A 52 17.17 -2.80 0.38
CA ILE A 52 18.16 -2.70 -0.68
C ILE A 52 19.43 -3.41 -0.26
N LYS A 53 20.13 -4.03 -1.21
CA LYS A 53 21.43 -4.65 -1.02
C LYS A 53 22.44 -4.04 -1.99
N PRO A 54 23.67 -3.74 -1.52
CA PRO A 54 24.74 -3.35 -2.42
C PRO A 54 25.21 -4.56 -3.22
N ILE A 55 25.50 -4.34 -4.50
CA ILE A 55 26.15 -5.28 -5.40
C ILE A 55 27.38 -4.58 -5.96
N TYR A 56 28.51 -5.28 -5.93
CA TYR A 56 29.78 -4.78 -6.41
C TYR A 56 30.10 -5.39 -7.76
N ILE A 57 30.27 -4.55 -8.77
CA ILE A 57 30.65 -4.94 -10.13
C ILE A 57 32.11 -4.55 -10.31
N LYS A 58 32.99 -5.54 -10.46
CA LYS A 58 34.39 -5.30 -10.80
C LYS A 58 34.48 -4.82 -12.25
N GLN A 59 34.97 -3.61 -12.45
CA GLN A 59 35.34 -3.08 -13.76
C GLN A 59 36.87 -3.12 -13.92
N ILE A 60 37.36 -2.75 -15.11
CA ILE A 60 38.79 -2.88 -15.46
C ILE A 60 39.68 -2.09 -14.51
N SER A 61 39.28 -0.87 -14.12
CA SER A 61 40.08 0.05 -13.30
C SER A 61 39.50 0.36 -11.91
N TYR A 62 38.25 -0.03 -11.63
CA TYR A 62 37.61 0.24 -10.34
C TYR A 62 36.46 -0.74 -10.06
N THR A 63 35.99 -0.74 -8.82
CA THR A 63 34.78 -1.47 -8.43
C THR A 63 33.61 -0.50 -8.38
N LYS A 64 32.54 -0.79 -9.13
CA LYS A 64 31.30 -0.01 -9.11
C LYS A 64 30.33 -0.64 -8.10
N GLU A 65 29.88 0.13 -7.13
CA GLU A 65 28.77 -0.25 -6.26
C GLU A 65 27.44 0.16 -6.90
N ILE A 66 26.45 -0.74 -6.86
CA ILE A 66 25.06 -0.46 -7.24
C ILE A 66 24.12 -0.99 -6.16
N TYR A 67 22.97 -0.35 -5.98
CA TYR A 67 21.94 -0.81 -5.05
C TYR A 67 20.79 -1.48 -5.80
N MET A 68 20.43 -2.68 -5.38
CA MET A 68 19.29 -3.41 -5.94
C MET A 68 18.36 -3.91 -4.83
N LEU A 69 17.09 -4.08 -5.19
CA LEU A 69 16.11 -4.74 -4.32
C LEU A 69 16.52 -6.19 -4.04
N ASN A 70 16.29 -6.62 -2.80
CA ASN A 70 16.58 -7.98 -2.38
C ASN A 70 15.68 -8.99 -3.13
N LYS A 71 16.28 -9.86 -3.97
CA LYS A 71 15.55 -10.85 -4.79
C LYS A 71 14.76 -11.89 -3.97
N ASN A 72 15.08 -12.05 -2.68
CA ASN A 72 14.39 -12.98 -1.78
C ASN A 72 13.11 -12.37 -1.18
N GLN A 73 12.84 -11.09 -1.46
CA GLN A 73 11.63 -10.41 -1.03
C GLN A 73 10.76 -10.04 -2.23
N GLU A 74 9.45 -10.22 -2.07
CA GLU A 74 8.48 -9.77 -3.04
C GLU A 74 7.58 -8.71 -2.41
N TYR A 75 7.31 -7.65 -3.17
CA TYR A 75 6.48 -6.54 -2.73
C TYR A 75 5.24 -6.51 -3.61
N TYR A 76 4.07 -6.58 -2.98
CA TYR A 76 2.78 -6.52 -3.65
C TYR A 76 2.00 -5.30 -3.20
N VAL A 77 1.34 -4.64 -4.15
CA VAL A 77 0.32 -3.63 -3.86
C VAL A 77 -1.02 -4.15 -4.34
N ILE A 78 -1.96 -4.34 -3.43
CA ILE A 78 -3.33 -4.75 -3.74
C ILE A 78 -4.21 -3.52 -3.70
N THR A 79 -4.90 -3.21 -4.80
CA THR A 79 -5.66 -1.96 -4.91
C THR A 79 -6.75 -2.01 -5.97
N ASN A 80 -7.76 -1.16 -5.84
CA ASN A 80 -8.73 -0.95 -6.91
C ASN A 80 -8.21 0.11 -7.89
N LEU A 81 -7.57 -0.35 -8.96
CA LEU A 81 -7.04 0.48 -10.05
C LEU A 81 -8.04 1.48 -10.63
N LEU A 82 -9.35 1.20 -10.60
CA LEU A 82 -10.35 2.17 -11.07
C LEU A 82 -10.26 3.49 -10.30
N ASN A 83 -9.88 3.43 -9.03
CA ASN A 83 -9.77 4.60 -8.16
C ASN A 83 -8.32 5.06 -7.95
N THR A 84 -7.34 4.19 -8.16
CA THR A 84 -5.95 4.42 -7.74
C THR A 84 -4.94 4.45 -8.88
N TYR A 85 -5.37 4.32 -10.14
CA TYR A 85 -4.45 4.18 -11.29
C TYR A 85 -3.39 5.29 -11.37
N GLN A 86 -3.74 6.54 -11.06
CA GLN A 86 -2.79 7.66 -11.13
C GLN A 86 -1.64 7.49 -10.13
N THR A 87 -1.96 7.19 -8.88
CA THR A 87 -0.96 6.93 -7.84
C THR A 87 -0.10 5.71 -8.19
N ILE A 88 -0.74 4.64 -8.67
CA ILE A 88 -0.05 3.39 -9.00
C ILE A 88 0.89 3.55 -10.19
N GLY A 89 0.51 4.32 -11.21
CA GLY A 89 1.36 4.61 -12.36
C GLY A 89 2.67 5.27 -11.94
N GLU A 90 2.59 6.33 -11.12
CA GLU A 90 3.78 7.00 -10.57
C GLU A 90 4.63 6.06 -9.69
N LEU A 91 3.97 5.23 -8.90
CA LEU A 91 4.63 4.29 -8.02
C LEU A 91 5.43 3.22 -8.77
N GLN A 92 4.90 2.71 -9.89
CA GLN A 92 5.62 1.75 -10.75
C GLN A 92 6.83 2.37 -11.43
N ILE A 93 6.80 3.67 -11.75
CA ILE A 93 7.95 4.41 -12.28
C ILE A 93 9.06 4.48 -11.23
N LEU A 94 8.71 4.76 -9.97
CA LEU A 94 9.70 4.85 -8.88
C LEU A 94 10.26 3.49 -8.47
N ILE A 95 9.44 2.43 -8.51
CA ILE A 95 9.80 1.11 -7.98
C ILE A 95 9.38 0.03 -8.99
N PRO A 96 10.23 -0.25 -9.99
CA PRO A 96 9.84 -1.05 -11.14
C PRO A 96 9.55 -2.52 -10.83
N ASN A 97 10.03 -3.06 -9.71
CA ASN A 97 9.85 -4.48 -9.37
C ASN A 97 8.66 -4.77 -8.45
N ILE A 98 7.79 -3.79 -8.21
CA ILE A 98 6.62 -4.00 -7.38
C ILE A 98 5.48 -4.62 -8.17
N LYS A 99 4.86 -5.66 -7.60
CA LYS A 99 3.76 -6.38 -8.24
C LYS A 99 2.44 -5.73 -7.87
N ILE A 100 1.70 -5.25 -8.87
CA ILE A 100 0.38 -4.64 -8.66
C ILE A 100 -0.71 -5.68 -8.89
N LEU A 101 -1.62 -5.81 -7.92
CA LEU A 101 -2.78 -6.68 -7.99
C LEU A 101 -4.04 -5.83 -7.93
N HIS A 102 -4.80 -5.87 -9.04
CA HIS A 102 -6.10 -5.22 -9.10
C HIS A 102 -7.16 -6.04 -8.36
N ILE A 103 -7.94 -5.36 -7.52
CA ILE A 103 -9.20 -5.86 -6.96
C ILE A 103 -10.37 -5.05 -7.50
N ASP A 104 -11.43 -5.74 -7.88
CA ASP A 104 -12.73 -5.12 -8.11
C ASP A 104 -13.59 -5.34 -6.86
N ASN A 105 -13.73 -4.28 -6.06
CA ASN A 105 -14.49 -4.31 -4.81
C ASN A 105 -16.01 -4.17 -5.01
N ASN A 106 -16.50 -4.17 -6.27
CA ASN A 106 -17.93 -4.21 -6.59
C ASN A 106 -18.44 -5.64 -6.82
N LYS A 107 -17.55 -6.64 -6.93
CA LYS A 107 -17.94 -8.04 -7.03
C LYS A 107 -18.00 -8.65 -5.63
N GLN A 108 -19.10 -9.33 -5.32
CA GLN A 108 -19.35 -10.02 -4.05
C GLN A 108 -18.33 -11.14 -3.74
N LEU A 109 -17.63 -11.63 -4.76
CA LEU A 109 -16.59 -12.63 -4.63
C LEU A 109 -15.26 -11.94 -4.95
N PHE A 110 -14.40 -11.83 -3.95
CA PHE A 110 -13.00 -11.53 -4.18
C PHE A 110 -12.45 -12.51 -5.21
N ASP A 111 -11.80 -11.97 -6.23
CA ASP A 111 -11.24 -12.75 -7.32
C ASP A 111 -10.28 -13.79 -6.73
N ILE A 112 -10.70 -15.07 -6.74
CA ILE A 112 -9.89 -16.27 -6.41
C ILE A 112 -8.53 -16.24 -7.16
N ASN A 113 -8.48 -15.48 -8.25
CA ASN A 113 -7.30 -15.18 -9.02
C ASN A 113 -6.20 -14.43 -8.25
N ILE A 114 -6.51 -13.65 -7.22
CA ILE A 114 -5.51 -12.92 -6.41
C ILE A 114 -4.72 -13.91 -5.56
N ILE A 115 -5.43 -14.80 -4.87
CA ILE A 115 -4.87 -15.89 -4.07
C ILE A 115 -3.93 -16.75 -4.93
N LYS A 116 -4.33 -17.07 -6.17
CA LYS A 116 -3.51 -17.83 -7.14
C LYS A 116 -2.31 -17.05 -7.67
N LYS A 117 -2.39 -15.72 -7.78
CA LYS A 117 -1.29 -14.88 -8.29
C LYS A 117 -0.17 -14.71 -7.26
N ILE A 118 -0.50 -14.79 -5.97
CA ILE A 118 0.47 -14.76 -4.89
C ILE A 118 1.03 -16.18 -4.71
N ASN A 119 2.09 -16.51 -5.45
CA ASN A 119 2.79 -17.78 -5.29
C ASN A 119 3.50 -17.82 -3.91
N THR A 120 2.99 -18.65 -3.00
CA THR A 120 3.48 -18.80 -1.61
C THR A 120 4.73 -19.65 -1.46
N LEU A 121 5.48 -19.89 -2.54
CA LEU A 121 6.72 -20.67 -2.53
C LEU A 121 7.85 -19.89 -1.84
N ASN A 122 7.97 -20.04 -0.51
CA ASN A 122 9.13 -19.73 0.35
C ASN A 122 9.75 -18.32 0.25
N LYS A 123 9.01 -17.29 -0.16
CA LYS A 123 9.51 -15.91 -0.26
C LYS A 123 8.98 -15.05 0.89
N ASN A 124 9.81 -14.13 1.37
CA ASN A 124 9.38 -13.10 2.30
C ASN A 124 8.53 -12.08 1.54
N ILE A 125 7.21 -12.20 1.67
CA ILE A 125 6.25 -11.38 0.95
C ILE A 125 5.89 -10.19 1.84
N HIS A 126 5.87 -8.98 1.28
CA HIS A 126 5.31 -7.80 1.91
C HIS A 126 4.13 -7.29 1.08
N ILE A 127 2.98 -7.09 1.71
CA ILE A 127 1.74 -6.67 1.06
C ILE A 127 1.35 -5.29 1.56
N ILE A 128 1.08 -4.38 0.62
CA ILE A 128 0.45 -3.10 0.89
C ILE A 128 -0.93 -3.10 0.25
N ILE A 129 -1.98 -3.01 1.05
CA ILE A 129 -3.35 -2.81 0.58
C ILE A 129 -3.57 -1.31 0.48
N PHE A 130 -3.84 -0.80 -0.73
CA PHE A 130 -3.97 0.63 -1.00
C PHE A 130 -5.37 1.02 -1.46
N ASP A 131 -5.92 2.06 -0.85
CA ASP A 131 -7.13 2.74 -1.32
C ASP A 131 -7.03 4.24 -1.04
N ASN A 132 -7.72 5.08 -1.81
CA ASN A 132 -7.77 6.51 -1.52
C ASN A 132 -8.60 6.76 -0.24
N ILE A 133 -9.78 6.13 -0.14
CA ILE A 133 -10.69 6.32 0.98
C ILE A 133 -11.14 4.96 1.51
N LEU A 134 -10.78 4.66 2.74
CA LEU A 134 -11.14 3.41 3.42
C LEU A 134 -12.52 3.50 4.08
N GLN A 135 -13.56 3.03 3.37
CA GLN A 135 -14.95 3.00 3.88
C GLN A 135 -15.53 1.59 4.01
N LYS A 136 -15.09 0.67 3.15
CA LYS A 136 -15.79 -0.61 2.92
C LYS A 136 -15.16 -1.74 3.74
N SER A 137 -15.97 -2.74 4.11
CA SER A 137 -15.56 -3.95 4.85
C SER A 137 -14.71 -4.92 4.04
N TRP A 138 -14.62 -4.74 2.72
CA TRP A 138 -13.91 -5.63 1.80
C TRP A 138 -12.46 -5.90 2.25
N ILE A 139 -11.80 -4.93 2.90
CA ILE A 139 -10.43 -5.09 3.41
C ILE A 139 -10.33 -6.17 4.49
N ILE A 140 -11.36 -6.28 5.34
CA ILE A 140 -11.38 -7.29 6.41
C ILE A 140 -11.43 -8.69 5.80
N GLU A 141 -12.27 -8.87 4.79
CA GLU A 141 -12.39 -10.13 4.03
C GLU A 141 -11.10 -10.45 3.27
N LEU A 142 -10.49 -9.45 2.62
CA LEU A 142 -9.21 -9.63 1.94
C LEU A 142 -8.10 -10.06 2.91
N ILE A 143 -7.98 -9.40 4.06
CA ILE A 143 -6.97 -9.75 5.06
C ILE A 143 -7.19 -11.18 5.55
N GLU A 144 -8.45 -11.55 5.82
CA GLU A 144 -8.80 -12.91 6.24
C GLU A 144 -8.38 -13.97 5.21
N GLN A 145 -8.60 -13.71 3.91
CA GLN A 145 -8.13 -14.60 2.85
C GLN A 145 -6.61 -14.68 2.80
N LEU A 146 -5.90 -13.55 2.88
CA LEU A 146 -4.43 -13.52 2.86
C LEU A 146 -3.82 -14.27 4.05
N THR A 147 -4.41 -14.16 5.24
CA THR A 147 -3.90 -14.83 6.43
C THR A 147 -4.27 -16.31 6.47
N ASN A 148 -5.51 -16.66 6.11
CA ASN A 148 -6.02 -18.02 6.30
C ASN A 148 -5.72 -18.94 5.11
N GLU A 149 -5.81 -18.42 3.88
CA GLU A 149 -5.64 -19.23 2.66
C GLU A 149 -4.19 -19.19 2.14
N ASN A 150 -3.54 -18.02 2.20
CA ASN A 150 -2.17 -17.83 1.72
C ASN A 150 -1.10 -17.95 2.82
N ASN A 151 -1.48 -18.17 4.08
CA ASN A 151 -0.57 -18.26 5.24
C ASN A 151 0.38 -17.05 5.37
N ILE A 152 -0.10 -15.85 5.03
CA ILE A 152 0.71 -14.63 5.14
C ILE A 152 0.58 -14.08 6.56
N TYR A 153 1.72 -13.77 7.19
CA TYR A 153 1.70 -13.17 8.52
C TYR A 153 1.10 -11.76 8.47
N ILE A 154 0.22 -11.47 9.42
CA ILE A 154 -0.41 -10.15 9.55
C ILE A 154 0.60 -9.01 9.67
N THR A 155 1.79 -9.29 10.21
CA THR A 155 2.91 -8.34 10.34
C THR A 155 3.52 -7.93 9.01
N ASP A 156 3.31 -8.72 7.96
CA ASP A 156 3.78 -8.44 6.60
C ASP A 156 2.69 -7.79 5.72
N ILE A 157 1.50 -7.57 6.29
CA ILE A 157 0.39 -6.87 5.65
C ILE A 157 0.31 -5.44 6.22
N HIS A 158 0.21 -4.47 5.32
CA HIS A 158 0.09 -3.06 5.67
C HIS A 158 -1.08 -2.43 4.92
N ILE A 159 -1.87 -1.62 5.62
CA ILE A 159 -2.91 -0.82 4.97
C ILE A 159 -2.35 0.58 4.73
N ALA A 160 -2.51 1.09 3.52
CA ALA A 160 -2.21 2.45 3.13
C ALA A 160 -3.48 3.12 2.62
N CYS A 161 -3.84 4.28 3.19
CA CYS A 161 -4.93 5.07 2.64
C CYS A 161 -4.74 6.57 2.78
N ILE A 162 -5.38 7.37 1.93
CA ILE A 162 -5.33 8.83 2.10
C ILE A 162 -6.20 9.23 3.28
N ALA A 163 -7.43 8.71 3.33
CA ALA A 163 -8.35 8.90 4.45
C ALA A 163 -9.00 7.58 4.88
N CYS A 164 -9.32 7.45 6.16
CA CYS A 164 -10.00 6.28 6.73
C CYS A 164 -11.11 6.70 7.70
N TYR A 165 -12.21 5.95 7.72
CA TYR A 165 -13.30 6.18 8.67
C TYR A 165 -13.05 5.51 10.02
N ASN A 166 -13.40 6.20 11.12
CA ASN A 166 -13.29 5.67 12.48
C ASN A 166 -13.96 4.30 12.67
N GLN A 167 -15.16 4.12 12.10
CA GLN A 167 -15.92 2.87 12.22
C GLN A 167 -15.17 1.66 11.65
N LEU A 168 -14.42 1.84 10.56
CA LEU A 168 -13.62 0.77 9.98
C LEU A 168 -12.36 0.50 10.80
N LEU A 169 -11.73 1.54 11.34
CA LEU A 169 -10.58 1.42 12.24
C LEU A 169 -10.94 0.59 13.49
N GLU A 170 -12.12 0.79 14.06
CA GLU A 170 -12.59 0.01 15.22
C GLU A 170 -12.69 -1.47 14.91
N LYS A 171 -13.32 -1.81 13.78
CA LYS A 171 -13.45 -3.20 13.33
C LYS A 171 -12.08 -3.83 13.07
N LEU A 172 -11.18 -3.11 12.39
CA LEU A 172 -9.82 -3.58 12.13
C LEU A 172 -9.03 -3.76 13.43
N GLY A 173 -9.12 -2.82 14.37
CA GLY A 173 -8.41 -2.88 15.64
C GLY A 173 -8.90 -3.98 16.58
N GLN A 174 -10.18 -4.36 16.49
CA GLN A 174 -10.72 -5.50 17.24
C GLN A 174 -10.24 -6.84 16.66
N LYS A 175 -10.21 -6.97 15.32
CA LYS A 175 -9.89 -8.24 14.65
C LYS A 175 -8.39 -8.46 14.43
N TYR A 176 -7.64 -7.40 14.14
CA TYR A 176 -6.22 -7.45 13.75
C TYR A 176 -5.39 -6.38 14.48
N PRO A 177 -5.17 -6.51 15.80
CA PRO A 177 -4.50 -5.48 16.60
C PRO A 177 -3.04 -5.22 16.17
N SER A 178 -2.33 -6.24 15.68
CA SER A 178 -0.94 -6.09 15.22
C SER A 178 -0.80 -5.47 13.82
N LEU A 179 -1.92 -5.22 13.12
CA LEU A 179 -1.91 -4.67 11.77
C LEU A 179 -1.45 -3.20 11.78
N ASN A 180 -0.56 -2.86 10.85
CA ASN A 180 -0.12 -1.49 10.66
C ASN A 180 -1.00 -0.79 9.61
N LEU A 181 -1.61 0.33 10.00
CA LEU A 181 -2.40 1.18 9.11
C LEU A 181 -1.75 2.56 9.00
N TYR A 182 -1.48 2.97 7.77
CA TYR A 182 -0.88 4.25 7.43
C TYR A 182 -1.94 5.11 6.77
N THR A 183 -2.20 6.29 7.33
CA THR A 183 -3.17 7.23 6.79
C THR A 183 -2.70 8.66 6.88
N THR A 184 -3.22 9.54 6.01
CA THR A 184 -2.98 11.00 6.14
C THR A 184 -4.08 11.69 6.94
N LYS A 185 -5.26 11.06 7.04
CA LYS A 185 -6.40 11.62 7.75
C LYS A 185 -7.35 10.54 8.27
N ILE A 186 -7.95 10.79 9.42
CA ILE A 186 -9.05 10.01 9.98
C ILE A 186 -10.31 10.89 9.91
N ILE A 187 -11.43 10.31 9.45
CA ILE A 187 -12.71 10.99 9.24
C ILE A 187 -13.83 10.24 9.98
#